data_AF-S7TKY2-F1
#
_entry.id   AF-S7TKY2-F1
#
_cell.length_a   1.000
_cell.length_b   1.000
_cell.length_c   1.000
_cell.angle_alpha   90.00
_cell.angle_beta   90.00
_cell.angle_gamma   90.00
#
_symmetry.space_group_name_H-M   'P 1'
#
loop_
_entity.id
_entity.type
_entity.pdbx_description
1 polymer ?
#
loop_
_entity_poly.entity_id
_entity_poly.type
_entity_poly.pdbx_seq_one_letter_code
_entity_poly.pdbx_strand_id
1 'polypeptide(L)'
;MAKDYLTAYMKTRAGLETNRQAEQCYEAILEEIGIALASGEKVVLRPFGTFAVRNRAARTGRNPSTGEAVPIPPRTVPVFLPGEELRRTTEALDKGKGKAWLERRDAVRKATEQFDELRGRMGAYLKQAGSLPQDARSAYERNLGQARELLENARYRLDLLRRGGADALGELRKGVDSALGELKKSLNSAGKKF
;
A
#
# COMPACT_ATOMS: atom_id res chain seq x y z
N MET A 1 -2.74 -10.03 -16.84
CA MET A 1 -1.50 -9.57 -16.17
C MET A 1 -0.69 -10.83 -15.84
N ALA A 2 0.58 -10.91 -16.26
CA ALA A 2 1.43 -12.10 -16.08
C ALA A 2 2.38 -11.95 -14.87
N LYS A 3 3.04 -13.05 -14.45
CA LYS A 3 4.02 -13.07 -13.33
C LYS A 3 5.07 -11.96 -13.46
N ASP A 4 5.65 -11.81 -14.65
CA ASP A 4 6.75 -10.87 -14.92
C ASP A 4 6.36 -9.42 -14.64
N TYR A 5 5.10 -9.06 -14.88
CA TYR A 5 4.60 -7.74 -14.56
C TYR A 5 4.56 -7.52 -13.04
N LEU A 6 4.12 -8.53 -12.27
CA LEU A 6 4.04 -8.44 -10.81
C LEU A 6 5.44 -8.36 -10.17
N THR A 7 6.41 -9.13 -10.67
CA THR A 7 7.78 -9.11 -10.15
C THR A 7 8.52 -7.82 -10.53
N ALA A 8 8.33 -7.30 -11.75
CA ALA A 8 8.84 -5.98 -12.14
C ALA A 8 8.24 -4.87 -11.28
N TYR A 9 6.92 -4.90 -11.06
CA TYR A 9 6.25 -3.96 -10.17
C TYR A 9 6.79 -4.08 -8.73
N MET A 10 6.88 -5.30 -8.19
CA MET A 10 7.41 -5.54 -6.84
C MET A 10 8.84 -5.01 -6.69
N LYS A 11 9.71 -5.23 -7.67
CA LYS A 11 11.08 -4.72 -7.66
C LYS A 11 11.11 -3.22 -7.49
N THR A 12 10.46 -2.49 -8.39
CA THR A 12 10.44 -1.02 -8.37
C THR A 12 9.85 -0.50 -7.05
N ARG A 13 8.82 -1.16 -6.53
CA ARG A 13 8.02 -0.64 -5.41
C ARG A 13 8.59 -0.98 -4.05
N ALA A 14 9.20 -2.15 -3.91
CA ALA A 14 9.88 -2.56 -2.68
C ALA A 14 11.35 -2.13 -2.65
N GLY A 15 11.85 -1.44 -3.69
CA GLY A 15 13.23 -0.99 -3.78
C GLY A 15 14.22 -2.14 -3.89
N LEU A 16 13.82 -3.24 -4.53
CA LEU A 16 14.70 -4.40 -4.72
C LEU A 16 15.68 -4.11 -5.85
N GLU A 17 16.93 -4.50 -5.66
CA GLU A 17 18.00 -4.19 -6.61
C GLU A 17 17.88 -5.04 -7.88
N THR A 18 17.42 -6.29 -7.74
CA THR A 18 17.40 -7.28 -8.82
C THR A 18 16.02 -7.86 -9.07
N ASN A 19 15.76 -8.28 -10.32
CA ASN A 19 14.53 -9.01 -10.67
C ASN A 19 14.45 -10.34 -9.91
N ARG A 20 15.61 -10.99 -9.71
CA ARG A 20 15.74 -12.24 -8.95
C ARG A 20 15.24 -12.09 -7.51
N GLN A 21 15.60 -11.01 -6.82
CA GLN A 21 15.08 -10.75 -5.46
C GLN A 21 13.55 -10.62 -5.47
N ALA A 22 12.98 -9.93 -6.47
CA ALA A 22 11.54 -9.80 -6.58
C ALA A 22 10.83 -11.13 -6.87
N GLU A 23 11.42 -11.99 -7.70
CA GLU A 23 10.94 -13.35 -7.94
C GLU A 23 11.00 -14.19 -6.67
N GLN A 24 12.11 -14.14 -5.93
CA GLN A 24 12.26 -14.87 -4.66
C GLN A 24 11.22 -14.43 -3.62
N CYS A 25 10.98 -13.12 -3.47
CA CYS A 25 9.94 -12.62 -2.59
C CYS A 25 8.54 -13.07 -3.02
N TYR A 26 8.25 -13.03 -4.32
CA TYR A 26 6.99 -13.49 -4.87
C TYR A 26 6.75 -14.99 -4.59
N GLU A 27 7.75 -15.82 -4.85
CA GLU A 27 7.68 -17.26 -4.64
C GLU A 27 7.55 -17.62 -3.16
N ALA A 28 8.34 -16.99 -2.28
CA ALA A 28 8.27 -17.22 -0.84
C ALA A 28 6.88 -16.92 -0.26
N ILE A 29 6.21 -15.85 -0.71
CA ILE A 29 4.85 -15.52 -0.26
C ILE A 29 3.85 -16.61 -0.68
N LEU A 30 3.95 -17.11 -1.92
CA LEU A 30 3.04 -18.16 -2.41
C LEU A 30 3.27 -19.49 -1.70
N GLU A 31 4.54 -19.83 -1.46
CA GLU A 31 4.93 -21.03 -0.72
C GLU A 31 4.38 -20.99 0.70
N GLU A 32 4.59 -19.89 1.43
CA GLU A 32 4.09 -19.73 2.80
C GLU A 32 2.55 -19.82 2.88
N ILE A 33 1.83 -19.23 1.90
CA ILE A 33 0.37 -19.38 1.81
C ILE A 33 0.00 -20.86 1.61
N GLY A 34 0.72 -21.58 0.75
CA GLY A 34 0.51 -23.01 0.51
C GLY A 34 0.71 -23.84 1.78
N ILE A 35 1.81 -23.60 2.50
CA ILE A 35 2.15 -24.29 3.76
C ILE A 35 1.06 -24.06 4.81
N ALA A 36 0.67 -22.81 5.04
CA ALA A 36 -0.37 -22.47 6.01
C ALA A 36 -1.73 -23.10 5.66
N LEU A 37 -2.12 -23.11 4.39
CA LEU A 37 -3.38 -23.76 3.99
C LEU A 37 -3.32 -25.29 4.13
N ALA A 38 -2.16 -25.90 3.89
CA ALA A 38 -1.97 -27.34 4.06
C ALA A 38 -2.07 -27.78 5.52
N SER A 39 -1.65 -26.92 6.48
CA SER A 39 -1.84 -27.16 7.91
C SER A 39 -3.25 -26.84 8.42
N GLY A 40 -4.14 -26.35 7.55
CA GLY A 40 -5.49 -25.92 7.91
C GLY A 40 -5.55 -24.53 8.56
N GLU A 41 -4.44 -23.81 8.58
CA GLU A 41 -4.35 -22.44 9.06
C GLU A 41 -4.91 -21.44 8.03
N LYS A 42 -5.05 -20.19 8.47
CA LYS A 42 -5.50 -19.08 7.65
C LYS A 42 -4.42 -18.01 7.56
N VAL A 43 -4.22 -17.47 6.36
CA VAL A 43 -3.31 -16.34 6.13
C VAL A 43 -4.13 -15.07 6.00
N VAL A 44 -3.96 -14.15 6.94
CA VAL A 44 -4.70 -12.89 7.00
C VAL A 44 -3.82 -11.74 6.52
N LEU A 45 -4.08 -11.26 5.30
CA LEU A 45 -3.39 -10.13 4.69
C LEU A 45 -4.27 -8.88 4.79
N ARG A 46 -4.30 -8.18 5.94
CA ARG A 46 -5.12 -6.96 6.08
C ARG A 46 -4.48 -5.79 5.32
N PRO A 47 -5.26 -4.92 4.64
CA PRO A 47 -6.72 -4.95 4.44
C PRO A 47 -7.17 -5.74 3.18
N PHE A 48 -6.26 -6.45 2.52
CA PHE A 48 -6.47 -7.14 1.25
C PHE A 48 -7.46 -8.31 1.32
N GLY A 49 -7.29 -9.23 2.28
CA GLY A 49 -8.17 -10.38 2.42
C GLY A 49 -7.62 -11.50 3.29
N THR A 50 -8.23 -12.68 3.20
CA THR A 50 -7.83 -13.86 3.96
C THR A 50 -7.86 -15.10 3.08
N PHE A 51 -6.76 -15.85 3.06
CA PHE A 51 -6.74 -17.21 2.55
C PHE A 51 -7.09 -18.18 3.68
N ALA A 52 -7.99 -19.11 3.42
CA ALA A 52 -8.40 -20.13 4.39
C ALA A 52 -8.79 -21.42 3.67
N VAL A 53 -8.90 -22.51 4.41
CA VAL A 53 -9.52 -23.75 3.92
C VAL A 53 -10.99 -23.83 4.32
N ARG A 54 -11.81 -24.46 3.49
CA ARG A 54 -13.20 -24.81 3.81
C ARG A 54 -13.50 -26.25 3.44
N ASN A 55 -14.21 -26.93 4.33
CA ASN A 55 -14.77 -28.26 4.07
C ASN A 55 -16.08 -28.12 3.31
N ARG A 56 -16.13 -28.64 2.09
CA ARG A 56 -17.36 -28.73 1.30
C ARG A 56 -18.00 -30.09 1.52
N ALA A 57 -19.29 -30.10 1.85
CA ALA A 57 -20.07 -31.31 1.98
C ALA A 57 -20.26 -32.00 0.62
N ALA A 58 -20.57 -33.30 0.68
CA ALA A 58 -20.97 -34.07 -0.49
C ALA A 58 -22.22 -33.45 -1.13
N ARG A 59 -22.30 -33.47 -2.46
CA ARG A 59 -23.46 -32.99 -3.20
C ARG A 59 -23.55 -33.66 -4.57
N THR A 60 -24.70 -33.58 -5.21
CA THR A 60 -24.89 -34.09 -6.58
C THR A 60 -24.69 -32.95 -7.58
N GLY A 61 -23.77 -33.14 -8.53
CA GLY A 61 -23.60 -32.27 -9.69
C GLY A 61 -24.28 -32.85 -10.93
N ARG A 62 -24.12 -32.18 -12.08
CA ARG A 62 -24.52 -32.71 -13.39
C ARG A 62 -23.36 -32.69 -14.36
N ASN A 63 -23.25 -33.71 -15.20
CA ASN A 63 -22.30 -33.72 -16.30
C ASN A 63 -22.71 -32.61 -17.31
N PRO A 64 -21.84 -31.62 -17.62
CA PRO A 64 -22.18 -30.56 -18.56
C PRO A 64 -22.55 -31.05 -19.97
N SER A 65 -22.02 -32.19 -20.38
CA SER A 65 -22.23 -32.74 -21.73
C SER A 65 -23.49 -33.63 -21.83
N THR A 66 -23.84 -34.38 -20.77
CA THR A 66 -24.96 -35.36 -20.79
C THR A 66 -26.14 -34.98 -19.91
N GLY A 67 -25.97 -34.05 -18.96
CA GLY A 67 -27.00 -33.66 -17.99
C GLY A 67 -27.23 -34.67 -16.86
N GLU A 68 -26.58 -35.84 -16.90
CA GLU A 68 -26.73 -36.89 -15.89
C GLU A 68 -26.22 -36.45 -14.52
N ALA A 69 -26.88 -36.95 -13.47
CA ALA A 69 -26.52 -36.68 -12.09
C ALA A 69 -25.23 -37.43 -11.70
N VAL A 70 -24.23 -36.70 -11.20
CA VAL A 70 -22.94 -37.25 -10.78
C VAL A 70 -22.67 -36.91 -9.32
N PRO A 71 -22.41 -37.89 -8.43
CA PRO A 71 -22.07 -37.61 -7.04
C PRO A 71 -20.71 -36.93 -6.93
N ILE A 72 -20.63 -35.86 -6.13
CA ILE A 72 -19.39 -35.14 -5.83
C ILE A 72 -19.06 -35.40 -4.35
N PRO A 73 -17.94 -36.08 -4.03
CA PRO A 73 -17.57 -36.39 -2.66
C PRO A 73 -17.21 -35.13 -1.86
N PRO A 74 -17.24 -35.20 -0.51
CA PRO A 74 -16.80 -34.10 0.32
C PRO A 74 -15.30 -33.84 0.12
N ARG A 75 -14.89 -32.57 0.15
CA ARG A 75 -13.48 -32.20 0.00
C ARG A 75 -13.14 -30.89 0.68
N THR A 76 -11.90 -30.77 1.11
CA THR A 76 -11.30 -29.52 1.57
C THR A 76 -10.87 -28.69 0.38
N VAL A 77 -11.23 -27.41 0.35
CA VAL A 77 -10.82 -26.49 -0.72
C VAL A 77 -10.23 -25.21 -0.15
N PRO A 78 -9.23 -24.62 -0.81
CA PRO A 78 -8.81 -23.26 -0.49
C PRO A 78 -9.92 -22.28 -0.88
N VAL A 79 -10.07 -21.23 -0.09
CA VAL A 79 -10.91 -20.08 -0.37
C VAL A 79 -10.16 -18.80 -0.09
N PHE A 80 -10.43 -17.78 -0.89
CA PHE A 80 -10.00 -16.42 -0.62
C PHE A 80 -11.23 -15.60 -0.24
N LEU A 81 -11.14 -14.91 0.90
CA LEU A 81 -12.16 -14.01 1.43
C LEU A 81 -11.68 -12.57 1.15
N PRO A 82 -12.28 -11.87 0.18
CA PRO A 82 -11.92 -10.49 -0.13
C PRO A 82 -12.06 -9.59 1.09
N GLY A 83 -11.00 -8.83 1.39
CA GLY A 83 -11.03 -7.80 2.40
C GLY A 83 -11.76 -6.55 1.92
N GLU A 84 -11.90 -5.59 2.82
CA GLU A 84 -12.65 -4.36 2.58
C GLU A 84 -12.11 -3.54 1.40
N GLU A 85 -10.78 -3.43 1.28
CA GLU A 85 -10.17 -2.65 0.20
C GLU A 85 -10.48 -3.25 -1.18
N LEU A 86 -10.43 -4.58 -1.29
CA LEU A 86 -10.70 -5.26 -2.55
C LEU A 86 -12.17 -5.16 -2.95
N ARG A 87 -13.11 -5.28 -1.99
CA ARG A 87 -14.55 -5.09 -2.24
C ARG A 87 -14.88 -3.68 -2.70
N ARG A 88 -14.30 -2.66 -2.08
CA ARG A 88 -14.44 -1.25 -2.53
C ARG A 88 -13.94 -1.03 -3.95
N THR A 89 -12.92 -1.79 -4.36
CA THR A 89 -12.38 -1.73 -5.73
C THR A 89 -13.40 -2.24 -6.74
N THR A 90 -14.02 -3.39 -6.47
CA THR A 90 -15.02 -3.98 -7.36
C THR A 90 -16.31 -3.18 -7.37
N GLU A 91 -16.75 -2.65 -6.22
CA GLU A 91 -17.91 -1.74 -6.17
C GLU A 91 -17.70 -0.45 -6.97
N ALA A 92 -16.47 0.07 -7.03
CA ALA A 92 -16.16 1.21 -7.87
C ALA A 92 -16.27 0.87 -9.35
N LEU A 93 -15.93 -0.37 -9.74
CA LEU A 93 -16.13 -0.85 -11.11
C LEU A 93 -17.62 -0.94 -11.45
N ASP A 94 -18.43 -1.54 -10.57
CA ASP A 94 -19.89 -1.67 -10.76
C ASP A 94 -20.59 -0.32 -10.94
N LYS A 95 -20.08 0.72 -10.26
CA LYS A 95 -20.59 2.10 -10.34
C LYS A 95 -20.02 2.90 -11.53
N GLY A 96 -19.26 2.27 -12.43
CA GLY A 96 -18.60 2.96 -13.56
C GLY A 96 -17.48 3.92 -13.14
N LYS A 97 -17.03 3.88 -11.88
CA LYS A 97 -15.99 4.76 -11.29
C LYS A 97 -14.60 4.11 -11.30
N GLY A 98 -14.39 3.01 -12.02
CA GLY A 98 -13.12 2.25 -12.04
C GLY A 98 -11.91 3.10 -12.46
N LYS A 99 -12.05 3.94 -13.49
CA LYS A 99 -10.97 4.85 -13.94
C LYS A 99 -10.58 5.85 -12.85
N ALA A 100 -11.57 6.51 -12.25
CA ALA A 100 -11.35 7.46 -11.15
C ALA A 100 -10.68 6.79 -9.94
N TRP A 101 -11.00 5.51 -9.68
CA TRP A 101 -10.37 4.72 -8.63
C TRP A 101 -8.89 4.42 -8.91
N LEU A 102 -8.53 4.12 -10.17
CA LEU A 102 -7.14 3.93 -10.58
C LEU A 102 -6.33 5.23 -10.47
N GLU A 103 -6.86 6.34 -11.00
CA GLU A 103 -6.25 7.66 -10.91
C GLU A 103 -6.02 8.09 -9.45
N ARG A 104 -6.98 7.75 -8.56
CA ARG A 104 -6.82 7.93 -7.11
C ARG A 104 -5.61 7.19 -6.57
N ARG A 105 -5.46 5.90 -6.87
CA ARG A 105 -4.33 5.10 -6.36
C ARG A 105 -3.01 5.63 -6.86
N ASP A 106 -2.97 6.11 -8.09
CA ASP A 106 -1.80 6.77 -8.65
C ASP A 106 -1.47 8.08 -7.95
N ALA A 107 -2.48 8.89 -7.61
CA ALA A 107 -2.28 10.11 -6.83
C ALA A 107 -1.76 9.81 -5.42
N VAL A 108 -2.38 8.85 -4.71
CA VAL A 108 -1.91 8.39 -3.39
C VAL A 108 -0.46 7.92 -3.48
N ARG A 109 -0.14 7.11 -4.50
CA ARG A 109 1.21 6.60 -4.75
C ARG A 109 2.23 7.73 -4.88
N LYS A 110 1.97 8.70 -5.76
CA LYS A 110 2.87 9.84 -5.99
C LYS A 110 3.05 10.68 -4.73
N ALA A 111 1.97 10.90 -3.98
CA ALA A 111 2.01 11.63 -2.72
C ALA A 111 2.86 10.90 -1.66
N THR A 112 2.76 9.57 -1.57
CA THR A 112 3.60 8.77 -0.67
C THR A 112 5.09 8.87 -1.05
N GLU A 113 5.42 8.74 -2.34
CA GLU A 113 6.80 8.87 -2.82
C GLU A 113 7.39 10.24 -2.47
N GLN A 114 6.62 11.30 -2.72
CA GLN A 114 7.01 12.66 -2.36
C GLN A 114 7.17 12.83 -0.84
N PHE A 115 6.28 12.23 -0.04
CA PHE A 115 6.38 12.26 1.42
C PHE A 115 7.66 11.59 1.91
N ASP A 116 7.98 10.39 1.39
CA ASP A 116 9.16 9.63 1.80
C ASP A 116 10.47 10.34 1.42
N GLU A 117 10.52 11.00 0.25
CA GLU A 117 11.65 11.85 -0.15
C GLU A 117 11.85 13.01 0.85
N LEU A 118 10.78 13.75 1.16
CA LEU A 118 10.85 14.88 2.10
C LEU A 118 11.23 14.42 3.51
N ARG A 119 10.72 13.26 3.95
CA ARG A 119 11.11 12.62 5.21
C ARG A 119 12.61 12.28 5.22
N GLY A 120 13.12 11.71 4.13
CA GLY A 120 14.53 11.38 3.98
C GLY A 120 15.43 12.62 4.06
N ARG A 121 15.06 13.68 3.33
CA ARG A 121 15.74 14.99 3.39
C ARG A 121 15.76 15.57 4.80
N MET A 122 14.64 15.51 5.51
CA MET A 122 14.55 15.98 6.90
C MET A 122 15.47 15.15 7.80
N GLY A 123 15.52 13.82 7.62
CA GLY A 123 16.46 12.94 8.31
C GLY A 123 17.93 13.31 8.08
N ALA A 124 18.30 13.69 6.85
CA ALA A 124 19.66 14.17 6.55
C ALA A 124 19.98 15.50 7.26
N TYR A 125 19.03 16.43 7.28
CA TYR A 125 19.17 17.69 8.04
C TYR A 125 19.33 17.45 9.54
N LEU A 126 18.55 16.54 10.14
CA LEU A 126 18.73 16.21 11.56
C LEU A 126 20.12 15.65 11.87
N LYS A 127 20.71 14.86 10.96
CA LYS A 127 22.08 14.37 11.11
C LYS A 127 23.10 15.52 11.03
N GLN A 128 22.92 16.44 10.08
CA GLN A 128 23.78 17.62 9.94
C GLN A 128 23.66 18.56 11.16
N ALA A 129 22.48 18.67 11.77
CA ALA A 129 22.25 19.48 12.98
C ALA A 129 23.19 19.07 14.12
N GLY A 130 23.41 17.76 14.29
CA GLY A 130 24.25 17.21 15.33
C GLY A 130 25.72 17.59 15.20
N SER A 131 26.17 18.00 14.00
CA SER A 131 27.54 18.42 13.72
C SER A 131 27.78 19.94 13.78
N LEU A 132 26.74 20.75 14.01
CA LEU A 132 26.86 22.22 14.02
C LEU A 132 27.30 22.77 15.39
N PRO A 133 28.06 23.90 15.40
CA PRO A 133 28.31 24.70 16.61
C PRO A 133 27.01 25.15 17.31
N GLN A 134 27.06 25.34 18.63
CA GLN A 134 25.87 25.51 19.50
C GLN A 134 25.02 26.76 19.17
N ASP A 135 25.66 27.83 18.72
CA ASP A 135 25.06 29.07 18.25
C ASP A 135 24.28 28.89 16.94
N ALA A 136 24.87 28.18 15.96
CA ALA A 136 24.23 27.84 14.68
C ALA A 136 23.10 26.80 14.84
N ARG A 137 23.23 25.91 15.83
CA ARG A 137 22.28 24.82 16.12
C ARG A 137 20.90 25.33 16.57
N SER A 138 20.84 26.40 17.35
CA SER A 138 19.58 26.92 17.92
C SER A 138 18.63 27.54 16.87
N ALA A 139 19.16 28.15 15.81
CA ALA A 139 18.37 28.64 14.68
C ALA A 139 17.92 27.48 13.77
N TYR A 140 18.79 26.47 13.63
CA TYR A 140 18.52 25.28 12.84
C TYR A 140 17.41 24.41 13.46
N GLU A 141 17.48 24.16 14.76
CA GLU A 141 16.51 23.37 15.51
C GLU A 141 15.11 24.01 15.50
N ARG A 142 15.02 25.35 15.54
CA ARG A 142 13.73 26.06 15.41
C ARG A 142 13.09 25.86 14.04
N ASN A 143 13.85 26.05 12.95
CA ASN A 143 13.33 25.83 11.58
C ASN A 143 12.97 24.34 11.34
N LEU A 144 13.72 23.42 11.95
CA LEU A 144 13.45 21.99 11.89
C LEU A 144 12.22 21.58 12.72
N GLY A 145 11.94 22.27 13.82
CA GLY A 145 10.72 22.07 14.61
C GLY A 145 9.46 22.29 13.79
N GLN A 146 9.38 23.39 13.04
CA GLN A 146 8.28 23.67 12.13
C GLN A 146 8.16 22.61 11.01
N ALA A 147 9.29 22.17 10.45
CA ALA A 147 9.29 21.12 9.43
C ALA A 147 8.79 19.77 9.98
N ARG A 148 9.08 19.44 11.26
CA ARG A 148 8.58 18.21 11.90
C ARG A 148 7.06 18.22 12.06
N GLU A 149 6.49 19.35 12.47
CA GLU A 149 5.03 19.49 12.60
C GLU A 149 4.33 19.34 11.25
N LEU A 150 4.88 19.97 10.20
CA LEU A 150 4.38 19.82 8.83
C LEU A 150 4.50 18.40 8.30
N LEU A 151 5.57 17.67 8.67
CA LEU A 151 5.73 16.25 8.33
C LEU A 151 4.64 15.40 8.98
N GLU A 152 4.35 15.62 10.26
CA GLU A 152 3.28 14.92 10.98
C GLU A 152 1.90 15.23 10.36
N ASN A 153 1.66 16.49 10.01
CA ASN A 153 0.43 16.90 9.33
C ASN A 153 0.28 16.22 7.95
N ALA A 154 1.35 16.22 7.14
CA ALA A 154 1.36 15.55 5.84
C ALA A 154 1.13 14.04 5.97
N ARG A 155 1.75 13.39 6.97
CA ARG A 155 1.54 11.97 7.26
C ARG A 155 0.07 11.67 7.57
N TYR A 156 -0.53 12.47 8.45
CA TYR A 156 -1.93 12.30 8.83
C TYR A 156 -2.87 12.43 7.63
N ARG A 157 -2.68 13.48 6.80
CA ARG A 157 -3.50 13.69 5.60
C ARG A 157 -3.32 12.58 4.56
N LEU A 158 -2.10 12.05 4.41
CA LEU A 158 -1.83 10.92 3.53
C LEU A 158 -2.57 9.65 4.00
N ASP A 159 -2.62 9.40 5.30
CA ASP A 159 -3.39 8.29 5.86
C ASP A 159 -4.90 8.47 5.65
N LEU A 160 -5.43 9.69 5.80
CA LEU A 160 -6.82 10.01 5.45
C LEU A 160 -7.11 9.76 3.97
N LEU A 161 -6.23 10.20 3.07
CA LEU A 161 -6.36 9.98 1.63
C LEU A 161 -6.35 8.48 1.28
N ARG A 162 -5.55 7.68 2.00
CA ARG A 162 -5.51 6.22 1.83
C ARG A 162 -6.81 5.55 2.28
N ARG A 163 -7.41 6.02 3.37
CA ARG A 163 -8.61 5.40 3.98
C ARG A 163 -9.95 5.97 3.48
N GLY A 164 -9.96 7.18 2.94
CA GLY A 164 -11.17 7.95 2.60
C GLY A 164 -12.05 7.31 1.52
N GLY A 165 -13.31 7.74 1.42
CA GLY A 165 -14.21 7.37 0.32
C GLY A 165 -13.87 8.07 -1.00
N ALA A 166 -14.48 7.65 -2.12
CA ALA A 166 -14.28 8.28 -3.42
C ALA A 166 -14.74 9.75 -3.44
N ASP A 167 -15.78 10.09 -2.66
CA ASP A 167 -16.42 11.40 -2.71
C ASP A 167 -15.62 12.49 -1.95
N ALA A 168 -14.80 12.12 -0.97
CA ALA A 168 -13.91 13.04 -0.25
C ALA A 168 -12.55 13.24 -0.95
N LEU A 169 -12.31 12.55 -2.07
CA LEU A 169 -10.99 12.45 -2.69
C LEU A 169 -10.41 13.81 -3.12
N GLY A 170 -11.24 14.66 -3.71
CA GLY A 170 -10.79 15.96 -4.24
C GLY A 170 -10.21 16.84 -3.13
N GLU A 171 -10.95 16.99 -2.03
CA GLU A 171 -10.53 17.81 -0.89
C GLU A 171 -9.37 17.17 -0.12
N LEU A 172 -9.39 15.84 0.08
CA LEU A 172 -8.29 15.13 0.73
C LEU A 172 -6.99 15.27 -0.06
N ARG A 173 -7.05 15.15 -1.39
CA ARG A 173 -5.88 15.28 -2.27
C ARG A 173 -5.31 16.70 -2.21
N LYS A 174 -6.15 17.72 -2.38
CA LYS A 174 -5.72 19.13 -2.24
C LYS A 174 -5.03 19.36 -0.90
N GLY A 175 -5.60 18.82 0.18
CA GLY A 175 -5.02 18.90 1.51
C GLY A 175 -3.63 18.26 1.62
N VAL A 176 -3.44 17.07 1.02
CA VAL A 176 -2.13 16.40 0.97
C VAL A 176 -1.14 17.21 0.14
N ASP A 177 -1.53 17.67 -1.04
CA ASP A 177 -0.67 18.46 -1.94
C ASP A 177 -0.21 19.76 -1.26
N SER A 178 -1.11 20.46 -0.56
CA SER A 178 -0.80 21.64 0.24
C SER A 178 0.19 21.33 1.36
N ALA A 179 -0.05 20.29 2.17
CA ALA A 179 0.82 19.93 3.29
C ALA A 179 2.23 19.52 2.83
N LEU A 180 2.33 18.74 1.75
CA LEU A 180 3.62 18.39 1.15
C LEU A 180 4.34 19.61 0.58
N GLY A 181 3.59 20.55 -0.02
CA GLY A 181 4.12 21.81 -0.54
C GLY A 181 4.68 22.71 0.57
N GLU A 182 3.97 22.86 1.68
CA GLU A 182 4.42 23.62 2.86
C GLU A 182 5.66 22.99 3.49
N LEU A 183 5.64 21.66 3.69
CA LEU A 183 6.81 20.92 4.18
C LEU A 183 8.04 21.14 3.28
N LYS A 184 7.88 21.01 1.96
CA LYS A 184 8.96 21.24 1.00
C LYS A 184 9.52 22.66 1.09
N LYS A 185 8.65 23.68 1.20
CA LYS A 185 9.07 25.08 1.38
C LYS A 185 9.85 25.26 2.69
N SER A 186 9.35 24.70 3.80
CA SER A 186 10.00 24.76 5.11
C SER A 186 11.39 24.12 5.07
N LEU A 187 11.53 22.95 4.45
CA LEU A 187 12.82 22.27 4.30
C LEU A 187 13.79 23.06 3.42
N ASN A 188 13.32 23.64 2.31
CA ASN A 188 14.17 24.47 1.47
C ASN A 188 14.67 25.72 2.20
N SER A 189 13.82 26.37 3.00
CA SER A 189 14.21 27.53 3.81
C SER A 189 15.20 27.15 4.93
N ALA A 190 15.03 25.98 5.54
CA ALA A 190 15.98 25.46 6.53
C ALA A 190 17.36 25.18 5.90
N GLY A 191 17.39 24.71 4.65
CA GLY A 191 18.63 24.46 3.91
C GLY A 191 19.33 25.72 3.39
N LYS A 192 18.60 26.80 3.07
CA LYS A 192 19.16 28.07 2.55
C LYS A 192 19.73 29.01 3.61
N LYS A 193 19.42 28.79 4.89
CA LYS A 193 19.94 29.62 6.01
C LYS A 193 21.33 29.18 6.48
N PHE A 194 22.00 28.37 5.67
CA PHE A 194 23.38 27.86 5.74
C PHE A 194 23.97 27.94 4.33
#